data_AF-A0A920K813-F1
#
_entry.id   AF-A0A920K813-F1
#
_cell.length_a   1.000
_cell.length_b   1.000
_cell.length_c   1.000
_cell.angle_alpha   90.00
_cell.angle_beta   90.00
_cell.angle_gamma   90.00
#
_symmetry.space_group_name_H-M   'P 1'
#
loop_
_entity.id
_entity.type
_entity.pdbx_description
1 polymer ?
#
loop_
_entity_poly.entity_id
_entity_poly.type
_entity_poly.pdbx_seq_one_letter_code
_entity_poly.pdbx_strand_id
1 'polypeptide(L)'
;MTYPDFNDFFSRSIIGGTTEYEVISDNHVRSYTNSGNSVFVTTDTFDVLDKNTASWQWKVLIPLEANERLRRNHDFAARIIFCKSDGILPTQKRCLNYVWTDSVEKGTVWVNPWNSKQINIALRDSQDGVDTWKEEKINLVEDFKKYLNIDIKKIWGWGVITDADNTRQIASAEYKDFNFQ
;
A
#
# COMPACT_ATOMS: atom_id res chain seq x y z
N MET A 1 -16.80 -4.07 -16.14
CA MET A 1 -16.07 -2.91 -15.58
C MET A 1 -14.77 -3.46 -15.05
N THR A 2 -13.67 -3.24 -15.77
CA THR A 2 -12.73 -2.12 -15.54
C THR A 2 -12.03 -2.26 -14.19
N TYR A 3 -11.29 -3.36 -14.09
CA TYR A 3 -10.17 -3.43 -13.17
C TYR A 3 -9.12 -2.40 -13.61
N PRO A 4 -8.32 -1.87 -12.68
CA PRO A 4 -7.12 -1.11 -13.03
C PRO A 4 -6.22 -1.99 -13.90
N ASP A 5 -5.89 -1.52 -15.11
CA ASP A 5 -4.87 -2.18 -15.93
C ASP A 5 -3.51 -1.82 -15.33
N PHE A 6 -2.75 -2.81 -14.86
CA PHE A 6 -1.40 -2.57 -14.34
C PHE A 6 -0.43 -2.07 -15.41
N ASN A 7 -0.78 -2.10 -16.69
CA ASN A 7 -0.02 -1.42 -17.74
C ASN A 7 -0.06 0.12 -17.61
N ASP A 8 -1.07 0.69 -16.94
CA ASP A 8 -1.16 2.14 -16.68
C ASP A 8 -0.35 2.58 -15.45
N PHE A 9 0.23 1.61 -14.71
CA PHE A 9 1.05 1.88 -13.56
C PHE A 9 2.49 2.21 -13.97
N PHE A 10 3.11 3.11 -13.21
CA PHE A 10 4.53 3.38 -13.32
C PHE A 10 5.23 3.23 -11.97
N SER A 11 6.47 2.78 -12.00
CA SER A 11 7.32 2.74 -10.82
C SER A 11 7.93 4.13 -10.58
N ARG A 12 7.77 4.66 -9.37
CA ARG A 12 8.42 5.88 -8.93
C ARG A 12 9.25 5.59 -7.70
N SER A 13 10.57 5.78 -7.81
CA SER A 13 11.48 5.69 -6.67
C SER A 13 11.17 6.77 -5.63
N ILE A 14 11.18 6.35 -4.38
CA ILE A 14 11.10 7.19 -3.19
C ILE A 14 12.50 7.07 -2.57
N ILE A 15 13.26 8.18 -2.55
CA ILE A 15 14.65 8.33 -2.03
C ILE A 15 15.29 7.01 -1.54
N GLY A 16 16.18 6.41 -2.33
CA GLY A 16 16.82 5.13 -1.98
C GLY A 16 17.12 4.28 -3.22
N GLY A 17 17.31 2.97 -3.02
CA GLY A 17 17.34 1.99 -4.11
C GLY A 17 15.96 1.83 -4.78
N THR A 18 15.86 1.03 -5.84
CA THR A 18 14.60 0.79 -6.56
C THR A 18 14.00 -0.56 -6.20
N THR A 19 12.68 -0.62 -6.07
CA THR A 19 11.92 -1.87 -6.09
C THR A 19 11.58 -2.23 -7.53
N GLU A 20 11.85 -3.48 -7.91
CA GLU A 20 11.50 -4.06 -9.20
C GLU A 20 10.06 -4.58 -9.16
N TYR A 21 9.29 -4.27 -10.21
CA TYR A 21 7.91 -4.74 -10.38
C TYR A 21 7.78 -5.48 -11.70
N GLU A 22 7.35 -6.73 -11.63
CA GLU A 22 7.11 -7.63 -12.76
C GLU A 22 5.60 -7.88 -12.86
N VAL A 23 4.97 -7.47 -13.97
CA VAL A 23 3.57 -7.81 -14.26
C VAL A 23 3.54 -9.26 -14.75
N ILE A 24 3.02 -10.16 -13.92
CA ILE A 24 2.95 -11.60 -14.21
C ILE A 24 1.79 -11.89 -15.16
N SER A 25 0.66 -11.24 -14.94
CA SER A 25 -0.54 -11.33 -15.79
C SER A 25 -1.41 -10.09 -15.57
N ASP A 26 -2.55 -10.03 -16.28
CA ASP A 26 -3.56 -9.03 -16.00
C ASP A 26 -3.94 -9.05 -14.52
N ASN A 27 -3.98 -7.86 -13.90
CA ASN A 27 -4.25 -7.67 -12.48
C ASN A 27 -3.39 -8.55 -11.55
N HIS A 28 -2.13 -8.85 -11.89
CA HIS A 28 -1.18 -9.56 -11.02
C HIS A 28 0.25 -9.01 -11.19
N VAL A 29 0.82 -8.49 -10.11
CA VAL A 29 2.19 -7.96 -10.08
C VAL A 29 3.00 -8.60 -8.96
N ARG A 30 4.25 -8.95 -9.27
CA ARG A 30 5.27 -9.32 -8.28
C ARG A 30 6.22 -8.17 -8.06
N SER A 31 6.59 -7.98 -6.80
CA SER A 31 7.59 -7.02 -6.37
C SER A 31 8.80 -7.74 -5.79
N TYR A 32 9.99 -7.22 -6.07
CA TYR A 32 11.23 -7.64 -5.45
C TYR A 32 12.09 -6.43 -5.17
N THR A 33 12.69 -6.38 -3.98
CA THR A 33 13.60 -5.30 -3.62
C THR A 33 14.77 -5.83 -2.80
N ASN A 34 15.92 -5.20 -2.98
CA ASN A 34 17.08 -5.34 -2.12
C ASN A 34 17.50 -3.92 -1.72
N SER A 35 17.12 -3.51 -0.51
CA SER A 35 17.36 -2.16 0.01
C SER A 35 16.72 -1.02 -0.81
N GLY A 36 15.62 -1.28 -1.51
CA GLY A 36 14.95 -0.31 -2.38
C GLY A 36 13.58 0.12 -1.88
N ASN A 37 13.09 1.23 -2.45
CA ASN A 37 11.78 1.80 -2.17
C ASN A 37 11.23 2.47 -3.43
N SER A 38 10.25 1.83 -4.04
CA SER A 38 9.49 2.40 -5.15
C SER A 38 8.01 2.10 -4.96
N VAL A 39 7.15 3.06 -5.31
CA VAL A 39 5.72 2.80 -5.45
C VAL A 39 5.42 2.39 -6.89
N PHE A 40 4.67 1.30 -7.07
CA PHE A 40 4.00 1.01 -8.33
C PHE A 40 2.60 1.61 -8.24
N VAL A 41 2.39 2.73 -8.93
CA VAL A 41 1.24 3.64 -8.72
C VAL A 41 0.51 3.90 -10.04
N THR A 42 -0.80 4.04 -9.96
CA THR A 42 -1.60 4.73 -10.98
C THR A 42 -2.04 6.11 -10.49
N THR A 43 -2.09 7.08 -11.41
CA THR A 43 -2.75 8.37 -11.19
C THR A 43 -4.22 8.36 -11.61
N ASP A 44 -4.78 7.19 -11.94
CA ASP A 44 -6.18 7.05 -12.26
C ASP A 44 -7.03 7.33 -11.03
N THR A 45 -7.69 8.47 -11.12
CA THR A 45 -8.61 8.92 -10.11
C THR A 45 -9.98 8.27 -10.32
N PHE A 46 -10.64 7.82 -9.27
CA PHE A 46 -12.01 7.30 -9.35
C PHE A 46 -12.92 7.90 -8.30
N ASP A 47 -14.21 8.05 -8.64
CA ASP A 47 -15.25 8.50 -7.70
C ASP A 47 -15.59 7.36 -6.74
N VAL A 48 -15.59 7.64 -5.45
CA VAL A 48 -15.85 6.64 -4.40
C VAL A 48 -17.30 6.61 -3.94
N LEU A 49 -18.13 7.58 -4.34
CA LEU A 49 -19.55 7.54 -4.01
C LEU A 49 -20.28 6.43 -4.79
N ASP A 50 -19.78 6.12 -5.97
CA ASP A 50 -20.24 4.99 -6.78
C ASP A 50 -19.47 3.71 -6.51
N LYS A 51 -18.21 3.82 -6.04
CA LYS A 51 -17.29 2.70 -5.78
C LYS A 51 -16.56 2.82 -4.45
N ASN A 52 -17.27 2.63 -3.35
CA ASN A 52 -16.72 2.85 -2.01
C ASN A 52 -15.92 1.65 -1.48
N THR A 53 -16.05 0.48 -2.09
CA THR A 53 -15.43 -0.75 -1.64
C THR A 53 -14.22 -1.06 -2.50
N ALA A 54 -13.09 -1.37 -1.85
CA ALA A 54 -11.90 -1.89 -2.51
C ALA A 54 -11.58 -3.28 -1.98
N SER A 55 -11.21 -4.21 -2.87
CA SER A 55 -10.72 -5.53 -2.50
C SER A 55 -9.51 -5.92 -3.33
N TRP A 56 -8.63 -6.74 -2.76
CA TRP A 56 -7.44 -7.28 -3.43
C TRP A 56 -6.98 -8.55 -2.73
N GLN A 57 -6.02 -9.23 -3.34
CA GLN A 57 -5.23 -10.28 -2.70
C GLN A 57 -3.75 -9.90 -2.68
N TRP A 58 -3.06 -10.28 -1.62
CA TRP A 58 -1.61 -10.20 -1.55
C TRP A 58 -1.00 -11.49 -1.01
N LYS A 59 0.30 -11.66 -1.24
CA LYS A 59 1.09 -12.76 -0.73
C LYS A 59 2.51 -12.27 -0.47
N VAL A 60 2.96 -12.30 0.79
CA VAL A 60 4.36 -12.04 1.14
C VAL A 60 5.18 -13.29 0.81
N LEU A 61 6.20 -13.13 -0.03
CA LEU A 61 7.15 -14.20 -0.40
C LEU A 61 8.39 -14.15 0.49
N ILE A 62 8.92 -12.95 0.72
CA ILE A 62 10.08 -12.70 1.59
C ILE A 62 9.66 -11.59 2.57
N PRO A 63 9.43 -11.91 3.85
CA PRO A 63 9.12 -10.93 4.89
C PRO A 63 10.39 -10.16 5.28
N LEU A 64 10.27 -9.14 6.12
CA LEU A 64 11.42 -8.39 6.62
C LEU A 64 11.29 -8.13 8.11
N GLU A 65 12.39 -8.15 8.85
CA GLU A 65 12.33 -7.82 10.28
C GLU A 65 12.47 -6.30 10.46
N ALA A 66 11.36 -5.62 10.74
CA ALA A 66 11.34 -4.17 10.96
C ALA A 66 10.61 -3.81 12.24
N ASN A 67 10.94 -2.64 12.82
CA ASN A 67 10.04 -1.95 13.75
C ASN A 67 9.45 -0.77 12.99
N GLU A 68 8.34 -1.02 12.31
CA GLU A 68 7.70 -0.10 11.36
C GLU A 68 7.16 1.16 12.02
N ARG A 69 7.15 1.24 13.35
CA ARG A 69 6.75 2.45 14.08
C ARG A 69 7.87 3.49 14.16
N LEU A 70 9.10 3.10 13.85
CA LEU A 70 10.28 3.97 13.89
C LEU A 70 10.68 4.36 12.48
N ARG A 71 10.98 5.65 12.26
CA ARG A 71 11.46 6.18 10.96
C ARG A 71 12.60 5.36 10.35
N ARG A 72 13.53 4.90 11.18
CA ARG A 72 14.75 4.19 10.76
C ARG A 72 14.51 2.75 10.27
N ASN A 73 13.32 2.19 10.51
CA ASN A 73 12.96 0.82 10.13
C ASN A 73 11.54 0.82 9.53
N HIS A 74 11.12 1.86 8.80
CA HIS A 74 9.75 2.03 8.33
C HIS A 74 9.52 1.37 6.95
N ASP A 75 9.80 0.07 6.90
CA ASP A 75 9.73 -0.75 5.68
C ASP A 75 8.63 -1.80 5.80
N PHE A 76 7.98 -2.14 4.69
CA PHE A 76 6.95 -3.18 4.65
C PHE A 76 7.20 -4.15 3.50
N ALA A 77 7.10 -5.45 3.80
CA ALA A 77 7.12 -6.48 2.78
C ALA A 77 5.89 -6.40 1.84
N ALA A 78 4.75 -5.91 2.34
CA ALA A 78 3.61 -5.58 1.51
C ALA A 78 2.80 -4.39 2.03
N ARG A 79 2.49 -3.44 1.14
CA ARG A 79 1.69 -2.24 1.46
C ARG A 79 0.84 -1.81 0.28
N ILE A 80 -0.41 -1.43 0.55
CA ILE A 80 -1.29 -0.72 -0.38
C ILE A 80 -1.51 0.69 0.14
N ILE A 81 -1.38 1.69 -0.72
CA ILE A 81 -1.63 3.09 -0.38
C ILE A 81 -2.81 3.63 -1.18
N PHE A 82 -3.74 4.30 -0.50
CA PHE A 82 -4.80 5.09 -1.13
C PHE A 82 -4.68 6.53 -0.69
N CYS A 83 -4.68 7.47 -1.63
CA CYS A 83 -4.50 8.88 -1.34
C CYS A 83 -5.65 9.73 -1.87
N LYS A 84 -6.03 10.72 -1.06
CA LYS A 84 -6.83 11.88 -1.47
C LYS A 84 -5.88 13.07 -1.60
N SER A 85 -6.16 13.99 -2.53
CA SER A 85 -5.41 15.24 -2.66
C SER A 85 -6.31 16.49 -2.55
N ASP A 86 -5.89 17.47 -1.75
CA ASP A 86 -6.48 18.83 -1.65
C ASP A 86 -5.86 19.81 -2.65
N GLY A 87 -4.84 19.39 -3.41
CA GLY A 87 -4.16 20.23 -4.39
C GLY A 87 -3.04 19.47 -5.11
N ILE A 88 -2.09 20.21 -5.68
CA ILE A 88 -1.00 19.63 -6.50
C ILE A 88 0.23 19.29 -5.65
N LEU A 89 0.43 19.97 -4.52
CA LEU A 89 1.63 19.79 -3.70
C LEU A 89 1.60 18.44 -2.95
N PRO A 90 2.76 17.77 -2.74
CA PRO A 90 2.83 16.56 -1.91
C PRO A 90 2.29 16.75 -0.50
N THR A 91 2.47 17.94 0.08
CA THR A 91 1.97 18.31 1.41
C THR A 91 0.45 18.38 1.50
N GLN A 92 -0.26 18.40 0.37
CA GLN A 92 -1.72 18.44 0.30
C GLN A 92 -2.35 17.05 0.12
N LYS A 93 -1.52 15.99 0.16
CA LYS A 93 -1.98 14.60 0.09
C LYS A 93 -2.20 14.04 1.49
N ARG A 94 -3.26 13.25 1.64
CA ARG A 94 -3.58 12.49 2.85
C ARG A 94 -3.91 11.07 2.44
N CYS A 95 -3.31 10.10 3.10
CA CYS A 95 -3.34 8.73 2.62
C CYS A 95 -3.58 7.72 3.74
N LEU A 96 -4.16 6.60 3.37
CA LEU A 96 -4.24 5.40 4.21
C LEU A 96 -3.30 4.35 3.61
N ASN A 97 -2.49 3.75 4.46
CA ASN A 97 -1.61 2.63 4.13
C ASN A 97 -2.16 1.38 4.80
N TYR A 98 -2.50 0.37 4.01
CA TYR A 98 -2.87 -0.95 4.48
C TYR A 98 -1.66 -1.85 4.36
N VAL A 99 -1.23 -2.45 5.48
CA VAL A 99 0.10 -3.09 5.55
C VAL A 99 0.02 -4.52 6.06
N TRP A 100 0.95 -5.33 5.55
CA TRP A 100 1.46 -6.51 6.23
C TRP A 100 2.59 -6.07 7.17
N THR A 101 2.48 -6.38 8.45
CA THR A 101 3.47 -5.99 9.47
C THR A 101 4.19 -7.18 10.08
N ASP A 102 5.45 -6.98 10.43
CA ASP A 102 6.26 -7.95 11.19
C ASP A 102 6.45 -7.51 12.66
N SER A 103 5.94 -6.33 13.06
CA SER A 103 6.20 -5.74 14.40
C SER A 103 5.01 -5.44 15.28
N VAL A 104 3.80 -5.41 14.74
CA VAL A 104 2.59 -5.15 15.53
C VAL A 104 1.49 -6.16 15.23
N GLU A 105 0.54 -6.27 16.14
CA GLU A 105 -0.62 -7.13 15.94
C GLU A 105 -1.52 -6.58 14.83
N LYS A 106 -2.12 -7.49 14.07
CA LYS A 106 -3.21 -7.20 13.15
C LYS A 106 -4.29 -6.34 13.82
N GLY A 107 -4.79 -5.35 13.09
CA GLY A 107 -5.76 -4.37 13.57
C GLY A 107 -5.12 -3.14 14.24
N THR A 108 -3.81 -3.13 14.48
CA THR A 108 -3.11 -1.96 14.97
C THR A 108 -3.18 -0.80 13.96
N VAL A 109 -3.43 0.41 14.44
CA VAL A 109 -3.48 1.64 13.65
C VAL A 109 -2.53 2.67 14.24
N TRP A 110 -1.69 3.29 13.41
CA TRP A 110 -0.74 4.31 13.86
C TRP A 110 -0.44 5.36 12.81
N VAL A 111 0.00 6.52 13.27
CA VAL A 111 0.46 7.61 12.40
C VAL A 111 1.79 7.22 11.76
N ASN A 112 1.92 7.44 10.46
CA ASN A 112 3.17 7.21 9.74
C ASN A 112 4.29 8.09 10.33
N PRO A 113 5.45 7.51 10.69
CA PRO A 113 6.50 8.25 11.39
C PRO A 113 7.14 9.34 10.51
N TRP A 114 7.12 9.19 9.19
CA TRP A 114 7.65 10.17 8.23
C TRP A 114 6.65 11.27 7.87
N ASN A 115 5.35 10.97 7.85
CA ASN A 115 4.32 11.91 7.43
C ASN A 115 3.05 11.79 8.29
N SER A 116 2.78 12.79 9.12
CA SER A 116 1.61 12.79 10.02
C SER A 116 0.25 12.84 9.31
N LYS A 117 0.22 13.04 7.98
CA LYS A 117 -0.99 12.99 7.14
C LYS A 117 -1.28 11.60 6.58
N GLN A 118 -0.49 10.61 6.95
CA GLN A 118 -0.70 9.22 6.56
C GLN A 118 -0.92 8.35 7.79
N ILE A 119 -1.87 7.43 7.67
CA ILE A 119 -2.18 6.46 8.72
C ILE A 119 -1.87 5.07 8.19
N ASN A 120 -1.15 4.29 8.98
CA ASN A 120 -0.89 2.89 8.70
C ASN A 120 -1.89 2.02 9.47
N ILE A 121 -2.41 0.99 8.81
CA ILE A 121 -3.43 0.08 9.29
C ILE A 121 -2.93 -1.34 9.02
N ALA A 122 -2.63 -2.10 10.07
CA ALA A 122 -2.20 -3.49 9.96
C ALA A 122 -3.40 -4.38 9.60
N LEU A 123 -3.45 -4.88 8.36
CA LEU A 123 -4.47 -5.86 7.96
C LEU A 123 -4.02 -7.30 8.18
N ARG A 124 -2.71 -7.52 8.18
CA ARG A 124 -2.06 -8.81 8.41
C ARG A 124 -0.82 -8.61 9.26
N ASP A 125 -0.47 -9.64 10.01
CA ASP A 125 0.79 -9.71 10.75
C ASP A 125 1.56 -11.01 10.45
N SER A 126 2.72 -11.18 11.07
CA SER A 126 3.57 -12.35 10.88
C SER A 126 2.89 -13.70 11.22
N GLN A 127 1.82 -13.70 12.03
CA GLN A 127 1.05 -14.92 12.35
C GLN A 127 0.13 -15.36 11.20
N ASP A 128 -0.15 -14.49 10.24
CA ASP A 128 -0.92 -14.85 9.04
C ASP A 128 -0.10 -15.74 8.07
N GLY A 129 1.22 -15.82 8.22
CA GLY A 129 2.11 -16.72 7.49
C GLY A 129 2.44 -16.29 6.05
N VAL A 130 3.65 -16.64 5.60
CA VAL A 130 4.16 -16.28 4.26
C VAL A 130 3.76 -17.31 3.20
N ASP A 131 4.00 -16.97 1.93
CA ASP A 131 3.68 -17.76 0.72
C ASP A 131 2.22 -18.26 0.66
N THR A 132 1.31 -17.52 1.28
CA THR A 132 -0.13 -17.80 1.26
C THR A 132 -0.90 -16.57 0.82
N TRP A 133 -1.79 -16.72 -0.15
CA TRP A 133 -2.68 -15.64 -0.58
C TRP A 133 -3.63 -15.25 0.55
N LYS A 134 -3.72 -13.94 0.83
CA LYS A 134 -4.70 -13.35 1.73
C LYS A 134 -5.55 -12.36 0.96
N GLU A 135 -6.85 -12.43 1.20
CA GLU A 135 -7.84 -11.52 0.63
C GLU A 135 -8.17 -10.42 1.63
N GLU A 136 -8.29 -9.20 1.12
CA GLU A 136 -8.70 -8.02 1.86
C GLU A 136 -9.90 -7.36 1.20
N LYS A 137 -10.75 -6.75 2.02
CA LYS A 137 -11.87 -5.93 1.58
C LYS A 137 -12.09 -4.79 2.57
N ILE A 138 -12.16 -3.57 2.06
CA ILE A 138 -12.28 -2.34 2.85
C ILE A 138 -13.36 -1.42 2.27
N ASN A 139 -13.84 -0.48 3.08
CA ASN A 139 -14.66 0.64 2.63
C ASN A 139 -13.85 1.93 2.73
N LEU A 140 -13.47 2.49 1.58
CA LEU A 140 -12.62 3.68 1.50
C LEU A 140 -13.30 4.90 2.13
N VAL A 141 -14.61 5.10 1.92
CA VAL A 141 -15.32 6.26 2.46
C VAL A 141 -15.35 6.19 3.99
N GLU A 142 -15.68 5.02 4.54
CA GLU A 142 -15.72 4.78 5.99
C GLU A 142 -14.33 4.91 6.62
N ASP A 143 -13.30 4.33 6.01
CA ASP A 143 -11.94 4.35 6.55
C ASP A 143 -11.32 5.76 6.51
N PHE A 144 -11.52 6.52 5.42
CA PHE A 144 -11.07 7.92 5.38
C PHE A 144 -11.81 8.78 6.41
N LYS A 145 -13.11 8.53 6.63
CA LYS A 145 -13.86 9.22 7.67
C LYS A 145 -13.36 8.83 9.06
N LYS A 146 -13.13 7.55 9.32
CA LYS A 146 -12.74 7.02 10.62
C LYS A 146 -11.33 7.45 11.02
N TYR A 147 -10.34 7.28 10.15
CA TYR A 147 -8.93 7.42 10.51
C TYR A 147 -8.36 8.81 10.22
N LEU A 148 -8.95 9.55 9.28
CA LEU A 148 -8.49 10.89 8.91
C LEU A 148 -9.53 11.99 9.19
N ASN A 149 -10.76 11.64 9.57
CA ASN A 149 -11.89 12.56 9.72
C ASN A 149 -12.17 13.38 8.45
N ILE A 150 -12.19 12.71 7.29
CA ILE A 150 -12.38 13.33 5.99
C ILE A 150 -13.48 12.63 5.23
N ASP A 151 -14.41 13.42 4.70
CA ASP A 151 -15.36 12.97 3.69
C ASP A 151 -14.69 13.05 2.31
N ILE A 152 -14.54 11.90 1.65
CA ILE A 152 -13.97 11.82 0.31
C ILE A 152 -15.06 11.55 -0.73
N LYS A 153 -14.93 12.20 -1.88
CA LYS A 153 -15.72 11.88 -3.09
C LYS A 153 -14.86 11.22 -4.16
N LYS A 154 -13.54 11.28 -4.03
CA LYS A 154 -12.60 10.80 -5.04
C LYS A 154 -11.32 10.29 -4.41
N ILE A 155 -10.77 9.20 -4.95
CA ILE A 155 -9.36 8.84 -4.75
C ILE A 155 -8.53 9.55 -5.82
N TRP A 156 -7.44 10.19 -5.38
CA TRP A 156 -6.49 10.88 -6.27
C TRP A 156 -5.47 9.92 -6.88
N GLY A 157 -5.17 8.84 -6.19
CA GLY A 157 -4.28 7.79 -6.69
C GLY A 157 -4.13 6.70 -5.65
N TRP A 158 -3.71 5.54 -6.12
CA TRP A 158 -3.43 4.39 -5.27
C TRP A 158 -2.32 3.54 -5.88
N GLY A 159 -1.70 2.71 -5.06
CA GLY A 159 -0.63 1.85 -5.54
C GLY A 159 -0.21 0.80 -4.54
N VAL A 160 0.69 -0.07 -4.99
CA VAL A 160 1.33 -1.10 -4.17
C VAL A 160 2.77 -0.69 -3.89
N ILE A 161 3.27 -1.05 -2.71
CA ILE A 161 4.63 -0.74 -2.29
C ILE A 161 5.21 -1.93 -1.55
N THR A 162 6.41 -2.32 -1.96
CA THR A 162 7.31 -3.18 -1.21
C THR A 162 8.61 -2.41 -1.02
N ASP A 163 8.94 -2.07 0.23
CA ASP A 163 10.09 -1.25 0.58
C ASP A 163 10.98 -1.94 1.61
N ALA A 164 12.29 -1.75 1.47
CA ALA A 164 13.32 -2.31 2.34
C ALA A 164 14.53 -1.35 2.50
N ASP A 165 14.39 -0.08 2.15
CA ASP A 165 15.51 0.87 2.11
C ASP A 165 16.02 1.26 3.50
N ASN A 166 15.13 1.31 4.50
CA ASN A 166 15.47 1.69 5.86
C ASN A 166 16.21 0.55 6.59
N THR A 167 15.75 -0.68 6.41
CA THR A 167 16.30 -1.90 7.02
C THR A 167 17.44 -2.49 6.21
N ARG A 168 17.58 -2.13 4.93
CA ARG A 168 18.58 -2.66 3.98
C ARG A 168 18.47 -4.18 3.77
N GLN A 169 17.24 -4.67 3.83
CA GLN A 169 16.92 -6.09 3.67
C GLN A 169 16.45 -6.40 2.24
N ILE A 170 16.16 -7.68 2.01
CA ILE A 170 15.44 -8.14 0.83
C ILE A 170 13.98 -8.31 1.22
N ALA A 171 13.07 -7.92 0.35
CA ALA A 171 11.65 -8.13 0.52
C ALA A 171 10.98 -8.43 -0.82
N SER A 172 9.92 -9.25 -0.78
CA SER A 172 9.16 -9.61 -1.98
C SER A 172 7.72 -9.97 -1.63
N ALA A 173 6.81 -9.47 -2.45
CA ALA A 173 5.39 -9.78 -2.37
C ALA A 173 4.75 -9.81 -3.74
N GLU A 174 3.63 -10.50 -3.84
CA GLU A 174 2.74 -10.47 -4.99
C GLU A 174 1.40 -9.84 -4.61
N TYR A 175 0.79 -9.17 -5.57
CA TYR A 175 -0.50 -8.51 -5.44
C TYR A 175 -1.35 -8.82 -6.65
N LYS A 176 -2.64 -9.11 -6.45
CA LYS A 176 -3.55 -9.40 -7.55
C LYS A 176 -5.02 -9.13 -7.22
N ASP A 177 -5.87 -9.32 -8.22
CA ASP A 177 -7.33 -9.36 -8.10
C ASP A 177 -7.92 -8.07 -7.48
N PHE A 178 -7.33 -6.91 -7.81
CA PHE A 178 -7.82 -5.60 -7.37
C PHE A 178 -9.18 -5.30 -7.99
N ASN A 179 -10.15 -4.91 -7.17
CA ASN A 179 -11.50 -4.60 -7.60
C ASN A 179 -12.09 -3.41 -6.82
N PHE A 180 -12.88 -2.58 -7.51
CA PHE A 180 -13.53 -1.39 -6.96
C PHE A 180 -15.02 -1.41 -7.29
N GLN A 181 -15.85 -1.46 -6.25
CA GLN A 181 -17.31 -1.63 -6.32
C GLN A 181 -18.06 -0.61 -5.49
#